data_AF-A0A7C6U0U9-F1
#
_entry.id   AF-A0A7C6U0U9-F1
#
_cell.length_a   1.000
_cell.length_b   1.000
_cell.length_c   1.000
_cell.angle_alpha   90.00
_cell.angle_beta   90.00
_cell.angle_gamma   90.00
#
_symmetry.space_group_name_H-M   'P 1'
#
loop_
_entity.id
_entity.type
_entity.pdbx_description
1 polymer ?
#
loop_
_entity_poly.entity_id
_entity_poly.type
_entity_poly.pdbx_seq_one_letter_code
_entity_poly.pdbx_strand_id
1 'polypeptide(L)'
;MKAVEIMSTEVVTVSPKASLKEAIELISENNISGLPVVDEENRVIGIISETDIVNYSNSLHVIRLMDTAGWISPYADVSNFFTYKKGYELLTKTKVERVMSQKVVTVKANATENEIAMLMKKKKINRVPVVGEKGELLGIVSRADLINLLAEQKKEDKN
;
A
#
# COMPACT_ATOMS: atom_id res chain seq x y z
N MET A 1 14.79 2.79 -19.67
CA MET A 1 15.10 3.53 -18.44
C MET A 1 15.24 2.58 -17.24
N LYS A 2 16.01 2.98 -16.23
CA LYS A 2 16.21 2.27 -14.95
C LYS A 2 15.27 2.82 -13.88
N ALA A 3 15.10 2.06 -12.79
CA ALA A 3 14.23 2.39 -11.66
C ALA A 3 14.50 3.80 -11.11
N VAL A 4 15.77 4.15 -10.92
CA VAL A 4 16.20 5.45 -10.40
C VAL A 4 15.78 6.64 -11.27
N GLU A 5 15.58 6.40 -12.57
CA GLU A 5 15.21 7.46 -13.53
C GLU A 5 13.69 7.69 -13.56
N ILE A 6 12.89 6.73 -13.04
CA ILE A 6 11.43 6.70 -13.21
C ILE A 6 10.67 6.63 -11.89
N MET A 7 11.37 6.44 -10.77
CA MET A 7 10.76 6.31 -9.44
C MET A 7 10.33 7.67 -8.88
N SER A 8 9.25 7.67 -8.10
CA SER A 8 8.97 8.77 -7.18
C SER A 8 9.86 8.65 -5.94
N THR A 9 10.56 9.73 -5.59
CA THR A 9 11.47 9.80 -4.43
C THR A 9 10.78 10.30 -3.16
N GLU A 10 9.73 11.11 -3.31
CA GLU A 10 8.88 11.56 -2.19
C GLU A 10 7.91 10.45 -1.81
N VAL A 11 8.41 9.47 -1.05
CA VAL A 11 7.62 8.31 -0.64
C VAL A 11 7.12 8.50 0.79
N VAL A 12 5.80 8.53 0.93
CA VAL A 12 5.15 8.47 2.24
C VAL A 12 5.30 7.06 2.79
N THR A 13 5.89 6.93 3.97
CA THR A 13 6.16 5.66 4.65
C THR A 13 5.48 5.62 6.02
N VAL A 14 5.47 4.44 6.64
CA VAL A 14 4.97 4.26 8.00
C VAL A 14 5.86 3.33 8.80
N SER A 15 5.96 3.55 10.12
CA SER A 15 6.70 2.67 11.03
C SER A 15 5.93 1.36 11.29
N PRO A 16 6.59 0.21 11.49
CA PRO A 16 5.93 -1.02 11.96
C PRO A 16 5.23 -0.84 13.32
N LYS A 17 5.76 0.06 14.15
CA LYS A 17 5.25 0.34 15.50
C LYS A 17 4.09 1.34 15.49
N ALA A 18 3.85 2.03 14.37
CA ALA A 18 2.74 2.97 14.20
C ALA A 18 1.39 2.27 14.32
N SER A 19 0.36 3.06 14.60
CA SER A 19 -1.01 2.56 14.67
C SER A 19 -1.63 2.43 13.27
N LEU A 20 -2.62 1.55 13.09
CA LEU A 20 -3.39 1.52 11.84
C LEU A 20 -4.16 2.82 11.61
N LYS A 21 -4.55 3.52 12.67
CA LYS A 21 -5.18 4.85 12.53
C LYS A 21 -4.26 5.80 11.78
N GLU A 22 -3.01 5.89 12.21
CA GLU A 22 -1.99 6.72 11.57
C GLU A 22 -1.74 6.29 10.12
N ALA A 23 -1.65 4.97 9.85
CA ALA A 23 -1.51 4.48 8.48
C ALA A 23 -2.72 4.84 7.59
N ILE A 24 -3.95 4.80 8.12
CA ILE A 24 -5.17 5.20 7.42
C ILE A 24 -5.18 6.70 7.13
N GLU A 25 -4.77 7.52 8.11
CA GLU A 25 -4.65 8.98 7.95
C GLU A 25 -3.66 9.30 6.83
N LEU A 26 -2.46 8.70 6.86
CA LEU A 26 -1.45 8.87 5.80
C LEU A 26 -1.96 8.46 4.42
N ILE A 27 -2.63 7.30 4.30
CA ILE A 27 -3.24 6.81 3.05
C ILE A 27 -4.27 7.81 2.52
N SER A 28 -5.17 8.28 3.40
CA SER A 28 -6.29 9.16 3.04
C SER A 28 -5.82 10.57 2.68
N GLU A 29 -4.91 11.16 3.46
CA GLU A 29 -4.41 12.53 3.26
C GLU A 29 -3.57 12.65 2.00
N ASN A 30 -2.80 11.61 1.67
CA ASN A 30 -1.93 11.60 0.50
C ASN A 30 -2.62 11.00 -0.75
N ASN A 31 -3.87 10.56 -0.63
CA ASN A 31 -4.64 9.91 -1.72
C ASN A 31 -3.88 8.75 -2.39
N ILE A 32 -3.28 7.88 -1.56
CA ILE A 32 -2.46 6.74 -2.00
C ILE A 32 -3.00 5.42 -1.45
N SER A 33 -3.04 4.37 -2.27
CA SER A 33 -3.64 3.09 -1.86
C SER A 33 -2.79 2.19 -0.94
N GLY A 34 -1.66 2.69 -0.43
CA GLY A 34 -0.76 1.90 0.42
C GLY A 34 0.62 2.52 0.60
N LEU A 35 1.29 2.05 1.65
CA LEU A 35 2.52 2.60 2.21
C LEU A 35 3.60 1.51 2.32
N PRO A 36 4.86 1.79 1.95
CA PRO A 36 5.98 1.01 2.44
C PRO A 36 6.10 1.16 3.96
N VAL A 37 6.30 0.03 4.63
CA VAL A 37 6.62 -0.01 6.06
C VAL A 37 8.12 -0.08 6.22
N VAL A 38 8.69 0.88 6.92
CA VAL A 38 10.14 1.02 7.10
C VAL A 38 10.56 0.96 8.56
N ASP A 39 11.72 0.38 8.83
CA ASP A 39 12.32 0.38 10.17
C ASP A 39 13.04 1.70 10.51
N GLU A 40 13.67 1.75 11.68
CA GLU A 40 14.42 2.93 12.16
C GLU A 40 15.66 3.26 11.32
N GLU A 41 16.14 2.31 10.51
CA GLU A 41 17.25 2.49 9.55
C GLU A 41 16.74 2.79 8.12
N ASN A 42 15.44 3.11 7.98
CA ASN A 42 14.75 3.33 6.69
C ASN A 42 14.75 2.10 5.76
N ARG A 43 14.94 0.89 6.29
CA ARG A 43 14.87 -0.34 5.50
C ARG A 43 13.44 -0.78 5.30
N VAL A 44 13.10 -1.19 4.09
CA VAL A 44 11.76 -1.69 3.77
C VAL A 44 11.56 -3.09 4.37
N ILE A 45 10.64 -3.20 5.33
CA ILE A 45 10.33 -4.45 6.05
C ILE A 45 8.90 -4.95 5.80
N GLY A 46 8.06 -4.12 5.21
CA GLY A 46 6.66 -4.45 4.95
C GLY A 46 6.02 -3.55 3.91
N ILE A 47 4.82 -3.92 3.46
CA ILE A 47 3.87 -3.02 2.80
C ILE A 47 2.53 -3.17 3.51
N ILE A 48 1.86 -2.06 3.72
CA ILE A 48 0.46 -2.03 4.15
C ILE A 48 -0.38 -1.29 3.11
N SER A 49 -1.49 -1.89 2.71
CA SER A 49 -2.42 -1.32 1.73
C SER A 49 -3.83 -1.18 2.29
N GLU A 50 -4.68 -0.42 1.60
CA GLU A 50 -6.11 -0.33 1.90
C GLU A 50 -6.76 -1.72 1.94
N THR A 51 -6.36 -2.63 1.05
CA THR A 51 -6.88 -4.00 1.01
C THR A 51 -6.54 -4.78 2.29
N ASP A 52 -5.33 -4.62 2.82
CA ASP A 52 -4.92 -5.26 4.07
C ASP A 52 -5.74 -4.73 5.26
N ILE A 53 -5.95 -3.41 5.29
CA ILE A 53 -6.75 -2.73 6.32
C ILE A 53 -8.22 -3.16 6.26
N VAL A 54 -8.83 -3.22 5.07
CA VAL A 54 -10.22 -3.67 4.88
C VAL A 54 -10.37 -5.13 5.29
N ASN A 55 -9.45 -6.01 4.87
CA ASN A 55 -9.49 -7.42 5.25
C ASN A 55 -9.38 -7.60 6.78
N TYR A 56 -8.49 -6.84 7.42
CA TYR A 56 -8.36 -6.86 8.88
C TYR A 56 -9.61 -6.30 9.58
N SER A 57 -10.18 -5.20 9.06
CA SER A 57 -11.42 -4.59 9.55
C SER A 57 -12.60 -5.55 9.53
N ASN A 58 -12.74 -6.34 8.45
CA ASN A 58 -13.76 -7.38 8.32
C ASN A 58 -13.59 -8.46 9.39
N SER A 59 -12.35 -8.88 9.67
CA SER A 59 -12.07 -9.86 10.74
C SER A 59 -12.49 -9.37 12.14
N LEU A 60 -12.45 -8.05 12.35
CA LEU A 60 -12.87 -7.39 13.59
C LEU A 60 -14.36 -7.00 13.59
N HIS A 61 -15.11 -7.32 12.52
CA HIS A 61 -16.50 -6.93 12.33
C HIS A 61 -16.73 -5.41 12.44
N VAL A 62 -15.72 -4.60 12.08
CA VAL A 62 -15.77 -3.13 12.12
C VAL A 62 -16.55 -2.60 10.93
N ILE A 63 -16.20 -3.04 9.72
CA ILE A 63 -16.99 -2.73 8.53
C ILE A 63 -17.98 -3.87 8.31
N ARG A 64 -19.27 -3.64 8.61
CA ARG A 64 -20.36 -4.57 8.26
C ARG A 64 -20.93 -4.32 6.86
N LEU A 65 -20.31 -3.45 6.07
CA LEU A 65 -20.88 -2.97 4.82
C LEU A 65 -20.24 -3.69 3.64
N MET A 66 -20.79 -4.87 3.34
CA MET A 66 -21.09 -5.41 2.01
C MET A 66 -21.56 -6.85 2.22
N ASP A 67 -22.86 -7.05 2.43
CA ASP A 67 -23.44 -8.26 1.84
C ASP A 67 -23.21 -8.15 0.33
N THR A 68 -23.06 -9.27 -0.37
CA THR A 68 -22.82 -9.27 -1.82
C THR A 68 -23.98 -8.70 -2.64
N ALA A 69 -25.01 -8.13 -2.01
CA ALA A 69 -26.22 -7.57 -2.62
C ALA A 69 -26.35 -6.04 -2.45
N GLY A 70 -25.46 -5.36 -1.71
CA GLY A 70 -25.48 -3.89 -1.61
C GLY A 70 -26.68 -3.31 -0.86
N TRP A 71 -27.37 -4.09 -0.03
CA TRP A 71 -28.55 -3.62 0.72
C TRP A 71 -28.20 -3.33 2.19
N ILE A 72 -28.50 -2.11 2.66
CA ILE A 72 -28.54 -1.83 4.10
C ILE A 72 -29.81 -2.49 4.65
N SER A 73 -29.68 -3.62 5.33
CA SER A 73 -30.83 -4.28 5.99
C SER A 73 -31.43 -3.34 7.04
N PRO A 74 -32.73 -3.00 6.97
CA PRO A 74 -33.42 -2.20 7.99
C PRO A 74 -33.56 -2.95 9.33
N TYR A 75 -33.20 -4.23 9.36
CA TYR A 75 -33.13 -5.07 10.56
C TYR A 75 -31.69 -5.23 11.08
N ALA A 76 -30.73 -4.45 10.56
CA ALA A 76 -29.39 -4.42 11.11
C ALA A 76 -29.48 -4.04 12.59
N ASP A 77 -29.29 -5.04 13.44
CA ASP A 77 -29.49 -4.94 14.88
C ASP A 77 -28.59 -3.82 15.44
N VAL A 78 -29.21 -2.74 15.91
CA VAL A 78 -28.56 -1.55 16.46
C VAL A 78 -27.83 -1.82 17.78
N SER A 79 -28.04 -2.99 18.41
CA SER A 79 -27.19 -3.45 19.53
C SER A 79 -25.73 -3.69 19.10
N ASN A 80 -25.48 -3.81 17.79
CA ASN A 80 -24.14 -3.93 17.22
C ASN A 80 -23.31 -2.63 17.27
N PHE A 81 -23.87 -1.50 17.71
CA PHE A 81 -23.10 -0.27 17.90
C PHE A 81 -21.96 -0.45 18.93
N PHE A 82 -22.17 -1.22 20.00
CA PHE A 82 -21.12 -1.51 20.98
C PHE A 82 -20.00 -2.39 20.38
N THR A 83 -20.36 -3.37 19.57
CA THR A 83 -19.42 -4.22 18.83
C THR A 83 -18.63 -3.40 17.83
N TYR A 84 -19.28 -2.48 17.11
CA TYR A 84 -18.64 -1.54 16.19
C TYR A 84 -17.63 -0.64 16.90
N LYS A 85 -18.02 -0.01 18.02
CA LYS A 85 -17.13 0.84 18.81
C LYS A 85 -15.90 0.09 19.31
N LYS A 86 -16.09 -1.13 19.84
CA LYS A 86 -14.99 -1.97 20.33
C LYS A 86 -14.07 -2.42 19.19
N GLY A 87 -14.64 -2.86 18.06
CA GLY A 87 -13.86 -3.24 16.88
C GLY A 87 -13.07 -2.05 16.33
N TYR A 88 -13.69 -0.87 16.23
CA TYR A 88 -13.03 0.34 15.75
C TYR A 88 -11.89 0.76 16.69
N GLU A 89 -12.10 0.67 18.00
CA GLU A 89 -11.04 0.91 18.99
C GLU A 89 -9.88 -0.08 18.84
N LEU A 90 -10.17 -1.37 18.62
CA LEU A 90 -9.13 -2.38 18.37
C LEU A 90 -8.39 -2.12 17.06
N LEU A 91 -9.11 -1.77 15.99
CA LEU A 91 -8.53 -1.46 14.69
C LEU A 91 -7.59 -0.26 14.81
N THR A 92 -8.08 0.86 15.36
CA THR A 92 -7.30 2.11 15.47
C THR A 92 -6.07 1.97 16.37
N LYS A 93 -6.11 1.09 17.38
CA LYS A 93 -4.96 0.81 18.26
C LYS A 93 -4.04 -0.32 17.77
N THR A 94 -4.45 -1.08 16.75
CA THR A 94 -3.62 -2.15 16.21
C THR A 94 -2.36 -1.56 15.58
N LYS A 95 -1.22 -2.21 15.79
CA LYS A 95 0.04 -1.80 15.14
C LYS A 95 0.12 -2.28 13.69
N VAL A 96 0.76 -1.48 12.84
CA VAL A 96 0.99 -1.79 11.42
C VAL A 96 1.65 -3.15 11.22
N GLU A 97 2.67 -3.48 12.02
CA GLU A 97 3.40 -4.76 11.92
C GLU A 97 2.53 -6.03 12.05
N ARG A 98 1.37 -5.91 12.69
CA ARG A 98 0.42 -7.03 12.86
C ARG A 98 -0.37 -7.33 11.59
N VAL A 99 -0.52 -6.34 10.70
CA VAL A 99 -1.40 -6.41 9.52
C VAL A 99 -0.62 -6.34 8.21
N MET A 100 0.53 -5.67 8.19
CA MET A 100 1.34 -5.51 6.99
C MET A 100 1.74 -6.85 6.35
N SER A 101 1.91 -6.84 5.04
CA SER A 101 2.55 -7.93 4.31
C SER A 101 4.07 -7.86 4.50
N GLN A 102 4.64 -8.88 5.15
CA GLN A 102 6.08 -8.97 5.44
C GLN A 102 6.92 -9.43 4.24
N LYS A 103 6.31 -10.11 3.26
CA LYS A 103 7.03 -10.58 2.06
C LYS A 103 7.04 -9.49 1.00
N VAL A 104 7.79 -8.42 1.26
CA VAL A 104 7.92 -7.31 0.33
C VAL A 104 8.77 -7.73 -0.85
N VAL A 105 8.25 -7.46 -2.04
CA VAL A 105 9.02 -7.58 -3.27
C VAL A 105 9.57 -6.19 -3.57
N THR A 106 10.89 -6.07 -3.64
CA THR A 106 11.60 -4.82 -3.94
C THR A 106 12.46 -4.96 -5.19
N VAL A 107 12.91 -3.85 -5.74
CA VAL A 107 13.90 -3.80 -6.83
C VAL A 107 15.07 -2.90 -6.44
N LYS A 108 16.23 -3.13 -7.06
CA LYS A 108 17.40 -2.24 -6.93
C LYS A 108 17.24 -1.02 -7.82
N ALA A 109 17.93 0.07 -7.47
CA ALA A 109 17.91 1.34 -8.23
C ALA A 109 18.31 1.19 -9.72
N ASN A 110 19.14 0.19 -10.04
CA ASN A 110 19.59 -0.08 -11.39
C ASN A 110 18.68 -1.03 -12.19
N ALA A 111 17.60 -1.55 -11.59
CA ALA A 111 16.67 -2.45 -12.27
C ALA A 111 16.00 -1.73 -13.46
N THR A 112 15.82 -2.44 -14.56
CA THR A 112 15.21 -1.91 -15.77
C THR A 112 13.68 -1.86 -15.66
N GLU A 113 13.05 -0.97 -16.44
CA GLU A 113 11.58 -0.91 -16.54
C GLU A 113 10.93 -2.26 -16.90
N ASN A 114 11.58 -3.06 -17.75
CA ASN A 114 11.10 -4.39 -18.15
C ASN A 114 11.14 -5.38 -16.98
N GLU A 115 12.23 -5.37 -16.19
CA GLU A 115 12.33 -6.20 -14.99
C GLU A 115 11.25 -5.83 -13.97
N ILE A 116 11.01 -4.53 -13.77
CA ILE A 116 9.97 -4.00 -12.88
C ILE A 116 8.58 -4.43 -13.38
N ALA A 117 8.29 -4.23 -14.67
CA ALA A 117 7.00 -4.62 -15.27
C ALA A 117 6.75 -6.13 -15.17
N MET A 118 7.76 -6.95 -15.44
CA MET A 118 7.67 -8.40 -15.35
C MET A 118 7.46 -8.86 -13.91
N LEU A 119 8.12 -8.21 -12.95
CA LEU A 119 7.94 -8.46 -11.52
C LEU A 119 6.51 -8.12 -11.07
N MET A 120 6.00 -6.93 -11.44
CA MET A 120 4.61 -6.51 -11.16
C MET A 120 3.60 -7.51 -11.71
N LYS A 121 3.77 -7.94 -12.97
CA LYS A 121 2.92 -8.96 -13.60
C LYS A 121 2.97 -10.29 -12.86
N LYS A 122 4.18 -10.81 -12.58
CA LYS A 122 4.39 -12.11 -11.93
C LYS A 122 3.82 -12.14 -10.51
N LYS A 123 3.98 -11.05 -9.77
CA LYS A 123 3.55 -10.93 -8.37
C LYS A 123 2.12 -10.38 -8.23
N LYS A 124 1.51 -9.94 -9.34
CA LYS A 124 0.17 -9.31 -9.37
C LYS A 124 0.08 -8.10 -8.43
N ILE A 125 1.10 -7.26 -8.46
CA ILE A 125 1.21 -6.04 -7.64
C ILE A 125 1.23 -4.80 -8.52
N ASN A 126 0.73 -3.68 -7.98
CA ASN A 126 0.62 -2.41 -8.71
C ASN A 126 1.76 -1.43 -8.43
N ARG A 127 2.59 -1.69 -7.43
CA ARG A 127 3.71 -0.83 -7.00
C ARG A 127 4.83 -1.68 -6.42
N VAL A 128 6.06 -1.20 -6.55
CA VAL A 128 7.28 -1.88 -6.09
C VAL A 128 8.22 -0.85 -5.47
N PRO A 129 8.63 -1.00 -4.20
CA PRO A 129 9.66 -0.16 -3.60
C PRO A 129 11.02 -0.38 -4.27
N VAL A 130 11.72 0.72 -4.53
CA VAL A 130 13.09 0.75 -5.00
C VAL A 130 14.00 0.91 -3.79
N VAL A 131 14.97 0.01 -3.63
CA VAL A 131 15.87 -0.02 -2.48
C VAL A 131 17.33 0.07 -2.88
N GLY A 132 18.14 0.60 -1.97
CA GLY A 132 19.59 0.68 -2.11
C GLY A 132 20.29 -0.61 -1.72
N GLU A 133 21.58 -0.50 -1.40
CA GLU A 133 22.40 -1.69 -1.15
C GLU A 133 22.09 -2.37 0.18
N LYS A 134 21.76 -1.58 1.21
CA LYS A 134 21.46 -2.06 2.56
C LYS A 134 19.96 -2.31 2.77
N GLY A 135 19.15 -2.18 1.72
CA GLY A 135 17.69 -2.34 1.77
C GLY A 135 16.95 -1.07 2.16
N GLU A 136 17.65 0.06 2.26
CA GLU A 136 17.08 1.38 2.50
C GLU A 136 16.15 1.79 1.36
N LEU A 137 15.02 2.39 1.68
CA LEU A 137 14.06 2.88 0.68
C LEU A 137 14.64 4.11 -0.05
N LEU A 138 14.71 4.03 -1.38
CA LEU A 138 15.14 5.12 -2.25
C LEU A 138 13.96 5.77 -3.00
N GLY A 139 12.91 5.00 -3.27
CA GLY A 139 11.76 5.46 -4.03
C GLY A 139 10.72 4.37 -4.24
N ILE A 140 9.69 4.67 -5.03
CA ILE A 140 8.68 3.70 -5.43
C ILE A 140 8.38 3.83 -6.92
N VAL A 141 8.17 2.69 -7.59
CA VAL A 141 7.66 2.65 -8.96
C VAL A 141 6.30 2.01 -8.95
N SER A 142 5.32 2.70 -9.54
CA SER A 142 3.95 2.26 -9.71
C SER A 142 3.66 1.88 -11.16
N ARG A 143 2.53 1.18 -11.38
CA ARG A 143 2.03 0.94 -12.73
C ARG A 143 1.70 2.22 -13.48
N ALA A 144 1.32 3.29 -12.79
CA ALA A 144 1.05 4.58 -13.43
C ALA A 144 2.34 5.16 -14.02
N ASP A 145 3.45 5.06 -13.30
CA ASP A 145 4.76 5.51 -13.78
C ASP A 145 5.16 4.76 -15.05
N LEU A 146 5.02 3.42 -15.07
CA LEU A 146 5.29 2.62 -16.27
C LEU A 146 4.39 2.99 -17.47
N ILE A 147 3.13 3.36 -17.22
CA ILE A 147 2.21 3.81 -18.30
C ILE A 147 2.64 5.19 -18.82
N ASN A 148 3.03 6.10 -17.93
CA ASN A 148 3.48 7.44 -18.31
C ASN A 148 4.74 7.38 -19.18
N LEU A 149 5.68 6.48 -18.87
CA LEU A 149 6.87 6.25 -19.69
C LEU A 149 6.52 5.85 -21.15
N LEU A 150 5.54 4.96 -21.33
CA LEU A 150 5.09 4.56 -22.66
C LEU A 150 4.43 5.72 -23.43
N ALA A 151 3.82 6.67 -22.71
CA ALA A 151 3.22 7.86 -23.31
C ALA A 151 4.29 8.88 -23.73
N GLU A 152 5.40 8.96 -23.00
CA GLU A 152 6.52 9.86 -23.29
C GLU A 152 7.36 9.39 -24.48
N GLN A 153 7.68 8.09 -24.56
CA GLN A 153 8.42 7.51 -25.71
C GLN A 153 7.70 7.75 -27.05
N LYS A 154 6.36 7.68 -27.08
CA LYS A 154 5.56 7.97 -28.27
C LYS A 154 5.64 9.42 -28.75
N LYS A 155 6.03 10.36 -27.89
CA LYS A 155 6.23 11.77 -28.28
C LYS A 155 7.61 11.98 -28.89
N GLU A 156 8.62 11.26 -28.41
CA GLU A 156 9.98 11.32 -28.95
C GLU A 156 10.08 10.67 -30.33
N ASP A 157 9.39 9.56 -30.58
CA ASP A 157 9.36 8.88 -31.90
C ASP A 157 8.61 9.68 -33.00
N LYS A 158 7.95 10.78 -32.64
CA LYS A 158 7.14 11.63 -33.54
C LYS A 158 7.77 12.98 -33.86
N ASN A 159 8.93 13.29 -33.29
CA ASN A 159 9.73 14.49 -33.55
C ASN A 159 10.99 14.14 -34.35
#